data_AF-A0A1T5ABC0-F1
#
_entry.id   AF-A0A1T5ABC0-F1
#
_cell.length_a   1.000
_cell.length_b   1.000
_cell.length_c   1.000
_cell.angle_alpha   90.00
_cell.angle_beta   90.00
_cell.angle_gamma   90.00
#
_symmetry.space_group_name_H-M   'P 1'
#
loop_
_entity.id
_entity.type
_entity.pdbx_description
1 polymer ?
#
loop_
_entity_poly.entity_id
_entity_poly.type
_entity_poly.pdbx_seq_one_letter_code
_entity_poly.pdbx_strand_id
1 'polypeptide(L)'
;MAKDSWFIVSNRVKTLTDTMTHVGARGSNALIGRDILQTMPWMTPFEYEQLQALNAWTGRNDLVGLRHIDEFNQTRGRNLGFRHRGDARHTLLVNLRLLKVLVEHHAGVLGRARYGLCLHMDSDRRYEATGRAKSRAA
;
A
#
# COMPACT_ATOMS: atom_id res chain seq x y z
N MET A 1 -18.89 22.40 -8.84
CA MET A 1 -17.69 21.71 -8.34
C MET A 1 -18.11 20.77 -7.22
N ALA A 2 -18.24 19.47 -7.51
CA ALA A 2 -18.53 18.49 -6.47
C ALA A 2 -17.20 18.05 -5.85
N LYS A 3 -17.05 18.45 -4.58
CA LYS A 3 -16.22 17.91 -3.48
C LYS A 3 -15.42 16.64 -3.83
N ASP A 4 -14.10 16.68 -3.63
CA ASP A 4 -13.14 15.57 -3.65
C ASP A 4 -13.78 14.25 -3.15
N SER A 5 -14.33 13.44 -4.07
CA SER A 5 -15.00 12.19 -3.74
C SER A 5 -13.98 11.06 -3.83
N TRP A 6 -13.50 10.63 -2.66
CA TRP A 6 -12.53 9.56 -2.54
C TRP A 6 -13.22 8.20 -2.63
N PHE A 7 -12.69 7.33 -3.49
CA PHE A 7 -13.08 5.94 -3.56
C PHE A 7 -12.13 5.08 -2.70
N ILE A 8 -12.67 4.28 -1.79
CA ILE A 8 -11.87 3.56 -0.79
C ILE A 8 -11.63 2.12 -1.24
N VAL A 9 -10.37 1.71 -1.29
CA VAL A 9 -9.98 0.32 -1.52
C VAL A 9 -9.38 -0.26 -0.24
N SER A 10 -10.09 -1.21 0.38
CA SER A 10 -9.68 -1.80 1.66
C SER A 10 -10.22 -3.21 1.81
N ASN A 11 -9.57 -4.05 2.62
CA ASN A 11 -10.16 -5.33 3.01
C ASN A 11 -11.38 -5.14 3.93
N ARG A 12 -12.37 -6.04 3.82
CA ARG A 12 -13.59 -6.13 4.66
C ARG A 12 -14.53 -4.91 4.63
N VAL A 13 -14.53 -4.11 3.58
CA VAL A 13 -15.41 -2.92 3.44
C VAL A 13 -16.64 -3.13 2.57
N LYS A 14 -16.95 -4.37 2.15
CA LYS A 14 -17.99 -4.67 1.12
C LYS A 14 -19.37 -4.04 1.40
N THR A 15 -19.70 -3.74 2.66
CA THR A 15 -20.98 -3.15 3.08
C THR A 15 -21.04 -1.62 3.01
N LEU A 16 -19.94 -0.94 2.69
CA LEU A 16 -19.86 0.52 2.65
C LEU A 16 -20.00 1.05 1.22
N THR A 17 -20.68 2.19 1.05
CA THR A 17 -20.78 2.91 -0.22
C THR A 17 -19.42 3.47 -0.64
N ASP A 18 -19.16 3.56 -1.95
CA ASP A 18 -17.89 4.04 -2.53
C ASP A 18 -16.65 3.26 -2.05
N THR A 19 -16.84 1.96 -1.79
CA THR A 19 -15.75 1.08 -1.39
C THR A 19 -15.62 -0.16 -2.26
N MET A 20 -14.42 -0.72 -2.28
CA MET A 20 -14.12 -1.98 -2.95
C MET A 20 -13.06 -2.76 -2.19
N THR A 21 -13.14 -4.08 -2.24
CA THR A 21 -12.05 -4.93 -1.72
C THR A 21 -10.87 -4.93 -2.66
N HIS A 22 -9.66 -5.18 -2.16
CA HIS A 22 -8.48 -5.33 -3.03
C HIS A 22 -8.67 -6.44 -4.08
N VAL A 23 -9.36 -7.52 -3.70
CA VAL A 23 -9.76 -8.59 -4.63
C VAL A 23 -10.70 -8.07 -5.72
N GLY A 24 -11.69 -7.25 -5.36
CA GLY A 24 -12.60 -6.64 -6.33
C GLY A 24 -11.91 -5.60 -7.24
N ALA A 25 -10.89 -4.92 -6.72
CA ALA A 25 -10.08 -3.99 -7.51
C ALA A 25 -9.30 -4.71 -8.63
N ARG A 26 -8.92 -5.96 -8.41
CA ARG A 26 -8.22 -6.77 -9.40
C ARG A 26 -9.10 -7.02 -10.62
N GLY A 27 -8.71 -6.43 -11.75
CA GLY A 27 -9.42 -6.58 -13.02
C GLY A 27 -10.62 -5.63 -13.21
N SER A 28 -10.93 -4.78 -12.23
CA SER A 28 -12.01 -3.80 -12.35
C SER A 28 -11.59 -2.58 -13.17
N ASN A 29 -12.43 -2.18 -14.12
CA ASN A 29 -12.28 -0.93 -14.87
C ASN A 29 -12.96 0.26 -14.16
N ALA A 30 -13.70 0.01 -13.08
CA ALA A 30 -14.42 1.05 -12.35
C ALA A 30 -13.50 2.03 -11.59
N LEU A 31 -12.21 1.68 -11.45
CA LEU A 31 -11.22 2.46 -10.72
C LEU A 31 -10.51 3.52 -11.58
N ILE A 32 -10.67 3.46 -12.90
CA ILE A 32 -9.97 4.34 -13.85
C ILE A 32 -10.40 5.80 -13.61
N GLY A 33 -9.41 6.67 -13.40
CA GLY A 33 -9.64 8.12 -13.31
C GLY A 33 -10.31 8.59 -12.01
N ARG A 34 -10.42 7.73 -10.98
CA ARG A 34 -10.99 8.11 -9.67
C ARG A 34 -9.90 8.50 -8.69
N ASP A 35 -10.18 9.40 -7.75
CA ASP A 35 -9.31 9.59 -6.59
C ASP A 35 -9.48 8.40 -5.64
N ILE A 36 -8.39 7.67 -5.37
CA ILE A 36 -8.42 6.45 -4.57
C ILE A 36 -7.65 6.64 -3.27
N LEU A 37 -8.29 6.22 -2.18
CA LEU A 37 -7.64 5.94 -0.92
C LEU A 37 -7.54 4.42 -0.73
N GLN A 38 -6.33 3.89 -0.89
CA GLN A 38 -6.05 2.48 -0.67
C GLN A 38 -5.50 2.25 0.73
N THR A 39 -6.06 1.33 1.51
CA THR A 39 -5.46 0.90 2.78
C THR A 39 -4.49 -0.26 2.55
N MET A 40 -3.45 -0.35 3.37
CA MET A 40 -2.56 -1.50 3.40
C MET A 40 -2.36 -1.93 4.85
N PRO A 41 -3.31 -2.72 5.38
CA PRO A 41 -3.19 -3.32 6.70
C PRO A 41 -2.24 -4.52 6.67
N TRP A 42 -1.96 -5.06 7.85
CA TRP A 42 -1.36 -6.39 7.96
C TRP A 42 -2.25 -7.42 7.29
N MET A 43 -1.63 -8.38 6.60
CA MET A 43 -2.33 -9.55 6.09
C MET A 43 -2.85 -10.41 7.25
N THR A 44 -3.81 -11.29 6.96
CA THR A 44 -4.36 -12.17 7.98
C THR A 44 -3.29 -13.18 8.46
N PRO A 45 -3.37 -13.68 9.72
CA PRO A 45 -2.42 -14.70 10.19
C PRO A 45 -2.36 -15.92 9.29
N PHE A 46 -3.52 -16.35 8.75
CA PHE A 46 -3.62 -17.48 7.84
C PHE A 46 -2.90 -17.24 6.48
N GLU A 47 -3.01 -16.05 5.92
CA GLU A 47 -2.28 -15.69 4.68
C GLU A 47 -0.77 -15.57 4.95
N TYR A 48 -0.40 -15.00 6.11
CA TYR A 48 0.99 -14.90 6.54
C TYR A 48 1.64 -16.27 6.71
N GLU A 49 0.97 -17.20 7.38
CA GLU A 49 1.45 -18.57 7.59
C GLU A 49 1.75 -19.27 6.26
N GLN A 50 0.83 -19.19 5.30
CA GLN A 50 1.02 -19.77 3.96
C GLN A 50 2.22 -19.17 3.23
N LEU A 51 2.37 -17.85 3.24
CA LEU A 51 3.50 -17.19 2.59
C LEU A 51 4.82 -17.48 3.29
N GLN A 52 4.82 -17.69 4.60
CA GLN A 52 6.01 -18.11 5.34
C GLN A 52 6.39 -19.56 5.08
N ALA A 53 5.41 -20.46 4.97
CA ALA A 53 5.66 -21.84 4.53
C ALA A 53 6.26 -21.87 3.10
N LEU A 54 5.72 -21.06 2.19
CA LEU A 54 6.25 -20.93 0.83
C LEU A 54 7.66 -20.33 0.81
N ASN A 55 7.93 -19.33 1.65
CA ASN A 55 9.28 -18.77 1.84
C ASN A 55 10.25 -19.89 2.24
N ALA A 56 9.89 -20.70 3.25
CA ALA A 56 10.71 -21.81 3.70
C ALA A 56 10.96 -22.86 2.60
N TRP A 57 9.93 -23.23 1.83
CA TRP A 57 10.09 -24.21 0.74
C TRP A 57 10.90 -23.69 -0.45
N THR A 58 10.82 -22.39 -0.74
CA THR A 58 11.51 -21.80 -1.90
C THR A 58 12.87 -21.19 -1.56
N GLY A 59 13.30 -21.24 -0.29
CA GLY A 59 14.51 -20.58 0.19
C GLY A 59 14.43 -19.05 0.12
N ARG A 60 13.21 -18.49 0.06
CA ARG A 60 12.95 -17.04 0.00
C ARG A 60 12.60 -16.51 1.39
N ASN A 61 12.65 -15.19 1.52
CA ASN A 61 12.22 -14.49 2.74
C ASN A 61 11.36 -13.26 2.44
N ASP A 62 10.94 -13.05 1.20
CA ASP A 62 10.38 -11.79 0.72
C ASP A 62 8.92 -11.89 0.24
N LEU A 63 8.34 -13.10 0.19
CA LEU A 63 6.99 -13.31 -0.35
C LEU A 63 5.89 -12.52 0.40
N VAL A 64 6.02 -12.38 1.73
CA VAL A 64 5.14 -11.55 2.56
C VAL A 64 5.16 -10.09 2.09
N GLY A 65 6.36 -9.53 1.89
CA GLY A 65 6.52 -8.17 1.39
C GLY A 65 6.03 -8.02 -0.05
N LEU A 66 6.37 -8.98 -0.92
CA LEU A 66 5.94 -8.98 -2.32
C LEU A 66 4.41 -9.01 -2.46
N ARG A 67 3.70 -9.74 -1.59
CA ARG A 67 2.24 -9.76 -1.57
C ARG A 67 1.63 -8.39 -1.34
N HIS A 68 2.19 -7.60 -0.41
CA HIS A 68 1.74 -6.23 -0.15
C HIS A 68 2.00 -5.31 -1.36
N ILE A 69 3.19 -5.41 -1.96
CA ILE A 69 3.54 -4.61 -3.15
C ILE A 69 2.71 -4.97 -4.37
N ASP A 70 2.40 -6.26 -4.56
CA ASP A 70 1.51 -6.72 -5.61
C ASP A 70 0.10 -6.15 -5.46
N GLU A 71 -0.47 -6.15 -4.26
CA GLU A 71 -1.81 -5.59 -4.00
C GLU A 71 -1.89 -4.09 -4.31
N PHE A 72 -0.85 -3.35 -3.93
CA PHE A 72 -0.67 -1.95 -4.30
C PHE A 72 -0.56 -1.77 -5.81
N ASN A 73 0.34 -2.52 -6.47
CA ASN A 73 0.57 -2.43 -7.90
C ASN A 73 -0.69 -2.74 -8.71
N GLN A 74 -1.48 -3.74 -8.28
CA GLN A 74 -2.72 -4.12 -8.96
C GLN A 74 -3.77 -3.02 -8.89
N THR A 75 -3.97 -2.44 -7.70
CA THR A 75 -4.97 -1.37 -7.52
C THR A 75 -4.53 -0.12 -8.28
N ARG A 76 -3.26 0.27 -8.15
CA ARG A 76 -2.71 1.46 -8.83
C ARG A 76 -2.69 1.31 -10.35
N GLY A 77 -2.44 0.10 -10.86
CA GLY A 77 -2.54 -0.20 -12.29
C GLY A 77 -3.94 -0.07 -12.86
N ARG A 78 -4.98 -0.29 -12.06
CA ARG A 78 -6.38 -0.08 -12.47
C ARG A 78 -6.82 1.37 -12.32
N ASN A 79 -6.22 2.11 -11.40
CA ASN A 79 -6.49 3.51 -11.17
C ASN A 79 -5.88 4.43 -12.24
N LEU A 80 -4.55 4.40 -12.35
CA LEU A 80 -3.79 5.31 -13.21
C LEU A 80 -3.70 4.83 -14.66
N GLY A 81 -4.13 3.58 -14.91
CA GLY A 81 -4.09 2.93 -16.21
C GLY A 81 -2.67 2.61 -16.72
N PHE A 82 -2.59 2.06 -17.93
CA PHE A 82 -1.33 1.72 -18.61
C PHE A 82 -0.52 2.94 -19.07
N ARG A 83 -1.14 4.11 -19.13
CA ARG A 83 -0.51 5.37 -19.53
C ARG A 83 -1.04 6.43 -18.57
N HIS A 84 -0.20 6.84 -17.62
CA HIS A 84 -0.51 7.81 -16.57
C HIS A 84 -1.20 9.04 -17.17
N ARG A 85 -2.51 9.20 -16.97
CA ARG A 85 -3.28 10.35 -17.49
C ARG A 85 -3.24 11.59 -16.59
N GLY A 86 -2.51 11.56 -15.47
CA GLY A 86 -2.25 12.76 -14.65
C GLY A 86 -3.40 13.26 -13.78
N ASP A 87 -4.64 12.87 -14.07
CA ASP A 87 -5.82 13.48 -13.42
C ASP A 87 -6.31 12.79 -12.13
N ALA A 88 -5.79 11.61 -11.78
CA ALA A 88 -6.26 10.83 -10.63
C ALA A 88 -5.23 10.75 -9.51
N ARG A 89 -5.65 11.00 -8.27
CA ARG A 89 -4.83 10.87 -7.06
C ARG A 89 -4.95 9.46 -6.50
N HIS A 90 -3.82 8.80 -6.26
CA HIS A 90 -3.77 7.51 -5.56
C HIS A 90 -3.01 7.66 -4.25
N THR A 91 -3.74 7.70 -3.15
CA THR A 91 -3.20 7.79 -1.80
C THR A 91 -3.14 6.40 -1.17
N LEU A 92 -1.98 6.04 -0.62
CA LEU A 92 -1.78 4.78 0.10
C LEU A 92 -1.70 5.04 1.61
N LEU A 93 -2.63 4.49 2.36
CA LEU A 93 -2.64 4.50 3.82
C LEU A 93 -2.04 3.20 4.36
N VAL A 94 -0.79 3.27 4.77
CA VAL A 94 -0.02 2.14 5.31
C VAL A 94 0.07 2.21 6.83
N ASN A 95 -0.07 1.04 7.49
CA ASN A 95 0.30 0.90 8.89
C ASN A 95 1.82 1.18 9.08
N LEU A 96 2.18 2.10 9.97
CA LEU A 96 3.58 2.52 10.14
C LEU A 96 4.53 1.37 10.51
N ARG A 97 4.08 0.38 11.29
CA ARG A 97 4.91 -0.79 11.64
C ARG A 97 5.13 -1.67 10.42
N LEU A 98 4.11 -1.84 9.59
CA LEU A 98 4.24 -2.55 8.32
C LEU A 98 5.20 -1.81 7.38
N LEU A 99 5.11 -0.48 7.28
CA LEU A 99 6.03 0.31 6.46
C LEU A 99 7.49 0.07 6.88
N LYS A 100 7.77 0.10 8.18
CA LYS A 100 9.12 -0.17 8.70
C LYS A 100 9.61 -1.55 8.30
N VAL A 101 8.76 -2.58 8.43
CA VAL A 101 9.13 -3.93 7.99
C VAL A 101 9.41 -4.01 6.49
N LEU A 102 8.59 -3.35 5.66
CA LEU A 102 8.80 -3.30 4.21
C LEU A 102 10.09 -2.55 3.82
N VAL A 103 10.48 -1.53 4.59
CA VAL A 103 11.71 -0.75 4.37
C VAL A 103 12.95 -1.48 4.91
N GLU A 104 12.90 -2.00 6.13
CA GLU A 104 14.06 -2.51 6.88
C GLU A 104 14.37 -3.97 6.54
N HIS A 105 13.37 -4.84 6.46
CA HIS A 105 13.57 -6.29 6.29
C HIS A 105 13.52 -6.73 4.83
N HIS A 106 13.08 -5.87 3.92
CA HIS A 106 12.84 -6.22 2.53
C HIS A 106 13.28 -5.12 1.56
N ALA A 107 14.51 -4.63 1.71
CA ALA A 107 15.06 -3.53 0.88
C ALA A 107 14.91 -3.75 -0.65
N GLY A 108 14.84 -5.00 -1.12
CA GLY A 108 14.55 -5.31 -2.53
C GLY A 108 13.07 -5.29 -2.92
N VAL A 109 12.14 -5.42 -1.97
CA VAL A 109 10.69 -5.52 -2.21
C VAL A 109 10.09 -4.18 -2.57
N LEU A 110 10.44 -3.10 -1.87
CA LEU A 110 10.00 -1.76 -2.28
C LEU A 110 10.51 -1.38 -3.67
N GLY A 111 11.69 -1.89 -4.07
CA GLY A 111 12.19 -1.77 -5.44
C GLY A 111 11.31 -2.46 -6.50
N ARG A 112 10.39 -3.35 -6.09
CA ARG A 112 9.38 -3.97 -6.98
C ARG A 112 8.10 -3.15 -7.10
N ALA A 113 7.98 -2.04 -6.37
CA ALA A 113 6.89 -1.10 -6.59
C ALA A 113 7.05 -0.49 -7.99
N ARG A 114 6.01 -0.60 -8.83
CA ARG A 114 6.05 -0.08 -10.21
C ARG A 114 5.89 1.42 -10.28
N TYR A 115 5.62 2.05 -9.14
CA TYR A 115 5.27 3.45 -9.06
C TYR A 115 6.00 4.10 -7.89
N GLY A 116 6.43 5.35 -8.08
CA GLY A 116 7.05 6.13 -7.02
C GLY A 116 6.14 6.30 -5.81
N LEU A 117 6.72 6.21 -4.62
CA LEU A 117 6.06 6.45 -3.34
C LEU A 117 6.55 7.79 -2.80
N CYS A 118 5.61 8.71 -2.52
CA CYS A 118 5.89 9.94 -1.79
C CYS A 118 5.32 9.78 -0.38
N LEU A 119 6.18 9.87 0.64
CA LEU A 119 5.76 9.77 2.03
C LEU A 119 5.27 11.13 2.51
N HIS A 120 3.94 11.26 2.65
CA HIS A 120 3.34 12.41 3.32
C HIS A 120 3.25 12.12 4.82
N MET A 121 4.20 12.66 5.58
CA MET A 121 4.16 12.62 7.04
C MET A 121 3.39 13.82 7.59
N ASP A 122 2.54 13.58 8.58
CA ASP A 122 1.86 14.62 9.34
C ASP A 122 2.87 15.46 10.18
N SER A 123 2.47 16.65 10.63
CA SER A 123 3.30 17.56 11.43
C SER A 123 3.87 16.86 12.66
N ASP A 124 3.06 16.08 13.36
CA ASP A 124 3.42 15.41 14.60
C ASP A 124 4.42 14.27 14.34
N ARG A 125 4.22 13.54 13.23
CA ARG A 125 5.14 12.49 12.79
C ARG A 125 6.48 13.04 12.30
N ARG A 126 6.49 14.22 11.66
CA ARG A 126 7.71 14.94 11.30
C ARG A 126 8.50 15.33 12.54
N TYR A 127 7.81 15.90 13.55
CA TYR A 127 8.41 16.28 14.81
C TYR A 127 9.08 15.09 15.50
N GLU A 128 8.38 13.96 15.66
CA GLU A 128 8.93 12.74 16.27
C GLU A 128 10.14 12.17 15.49
N ALA A 129 10.08 12.16 14.16
CA ALA A 129 11.18 11.68 13.32
C ALA A 129 12.43 12.57 13.47
N THR A 130 12.26 13.90 13.46
CA THR A 130 13.38 14.84 13.69
C THR A 130 13.91 14.82 15.12
N GLY A 131 13.04 14.63 16.12
CA GLY A 131 13.44 14.52 17.53
C GLY A 131 14.31 13.29 17.80
N ARG A 132 13.93 12.13 17.24
CA ARG A 132 14.73 10.89 17.35
C ARG A 132 16.04 10.94 16.56
N ALA A 133 16.10 11.67 15.47
CA ALA A 133 17.34 11.86 14.71
C ALA A 133 18.36 12.71 15.51
N LYS A 134 17.89 13.77 16.18
CA LYS A 134 18.74 14.61 17.05
C LYS A 134 19.27 13.85 18.28
N SER A 135 18.46 13.00 18.89
CA SER A 135 18.87 12.22 20.08
C SER A 135 19.84 11.07 19.79
N ARG A 136 20.02 10.68 18.51
CA ARG A 136 21.00 9.65 18.08
C ARG A 136 22.33 10.25 17.62
N ALA A 137 22.37 11.57 17.41
CA ALA A 137 23.56 12.30 16.98
C ALA A 137 24.29 13.00 18.14
N ALA A 138 23.74 12.89 19.35
CA ALA A 138 24.35 13.31 20.61
C ALA A 138 24.85 12.07 21.37
#